data_AF-A0A1Z4BSK6-F1
#
_entry.id   AF-A0A1Z4BSK6-F1
#
_cell.length_a   1.000
_cell.length_b   1.000
_cell.length_c   1.000
_cell.angle_alpha   90.00
_cell.angle_beta   90.00
_cell.angle_gamma   90.00
#
_symmetry.space_group_name_H-M   'P 1'
#
loop_
_entity.id
_entity.type
_entity.pdbx_description
1 polymer ?
#
loop_
_entity_poly.entity_id
_entity_poly.type
_entity_poly.pdbx_seq_one_letter_code
_entity_poly.pdbx_strand_id
1 'polypeptide(L)'
;MKTLKDKAKNFIMSLFNKVKRSEIVAKDYLIATLTPDAMEVLKNISAIQFRYEIAYVAINPSELKHIFDRHYLENEKATHQGNPLTDVEIEAIVDILDKPDKLISLGYVKKHQAETYLFLKKKEDNTTVIVEIFGSKNNKLRLKTMYNSIKPEDKIIEDELKSLLNTSDNASGLLAQRVYDFNSSSGTKIQHFLDFTKYFS
;
A
#
# COMPACT_ATOMS: atom_id res chain seq x y z
N MET A 1 -3.97 12.20 -24.73
CA MET A 1 -4.23 10.74 -24.69
C MET A 1 -4.09 10.29 -23.25
N LYS A 2 -5.06 9.58 -22.65
CA LYS A 2 -4.94 9.13 -21.24
C LYS A 2 -3.81 8.10 -21.12
N THR A 3 -2.92 8.27 -20.14
CA THR A 3 -1.83 7.32 -19.86
C THR A 3 -2.37 6.00 -19.33
N LEU A 4 -1.56 4.93 -19.34
CA LEU A 4 -1.96 3.64 -18.74
C LEU A 4 -2.18 3.79 -17.22
N LYS A 5 -1.41 4.65 -16.56
CA LYS A 5 -1.63 5.03 -15.17
C LYS A 5 -3.00 5.68 -14.94
N ASP A 6 -3.39 6.63 -15.80
CA ASP A 6 -4.71 7.27 -15.70
C ASP A 6 -5.85 6.26 -15.89
N LYS A 7 -5.67 5.27 -16.78
CA LYS A 7 -6.65 4.21 -16.94
C LYS A 7 -6.77 3.39 -15.65
N ALA A 8 -5.65 3.06 -14.99
CA ALA A 8 -5.66 2.30 -13.74
C ALA A 8 -6.40 3.06 -12.62
N LYS A 9 -6.17 4.38 -12.52
CA LYS A 9 -6.90 5.27 -11.59
C LYS A 9 -8.41 5.23 -11.85
N ASN A 10 -8.82 5.44 -13.11
CA ASN A 10 -10.23 5.36 -13.51
C ASN A 10 -10.84 3.99 -13.22
N PHE A 11 -10.06 2.91 -13.37
CA PHE A 11 -10.51 1.56 -13.09
C PHE A 11 -10.76 1.33 -11.59
N ILE A 12 -9.86 1.77 -10.72
CA ILE A 12 -10.06 1.71 -9.26
C ILE A 12 -11.32 2.48 -8.87
N MET A 13 -11.50 3.70 -9.38
CA MET A 13 -12.70 4.49 -9.10
C MET A 13 -13.97 3.81 -9.60
N SER A 14 -13.91 3.15 -10.75
CA SER A 14 -15.04 2.35 -11.25
C SER A 14 -15.39 1.20 -10.30
N LEU A 15 -14.39 0.45 -9.82
CA LEU A 15 -14.59 -0.61 -8.83
C LEU A 15 -15.15 -0.07 -7.51
N PHE A 16 -14.63 1.06 -7.03
CA PHE A 16 -15.09 1.68 -5.79
C PHE A 16 -16.54 2.18 -5.91
N ASN A 17 -16.91 2.76 -7.05
CA ASN A 17 -18.30 3.16 -7.31
C ASN A 17 -19.26 1.95 -7.34
N LYS A 18 -18.81 0.79 -7.84
CA LYS A 18 -19.57 -0.46 -7.75
C LYS A 18 -19.73 -0.91 -6.30
N VAL A 19 -18.68 -0.83 -5.49
CA VAL A 19 -18.73 -1.12 -4.05
C VAL A 19 -19.75 -0.22 -3.33
N LYS A 20 -19.76 1.09 -3.61
CA LYS A 20 -20.75 2.05 -3.05
C LYS A 20 -22.20 1.64 -3.38
N ARG A 21 -22.43 1.00 -4.53
CA ARG A 21 -23.73 0.47 -4.96
C ARG A 21 -23.98 -0.98 -4.56
N SER A 22 -23.11 -1.57 -3.74
CA SER A 22 -23.17 -3.00 -3.33
C SER A 22 -23.05 -4.00 -4.51
N GLU A 23 -22.46 -3.60 -5.63
CA GLU A 23 -22.21 -4.43 -6.82
C GLU A 23 -20.83 -5.14 -6.72
N ILE A 24 -20.66 -6.02 -5.72
CA ILE A 24 -19.35 -6.60 -5.38
C ILE A 24 -19.16 -7.97 -6.03
N VAL A 25 -18.08 -8.09 -6.81
CA VAL A 25 -17.55 -9.38 -7.26
C VAL A 25 -16.20 -9.59 -6.59
N ALA A 26 -16.14 -10.53 -5.63
CA ALA A 26 -14.94 -10.83 -4.87
C ALA A 26 -13.92 -11.62 -5.71
N LYS A 27 -13.18 -10.89 -6.55
CA LYS A 27 -12.04 -11.41 -7.31
C LYS A 27 -10.92 -10.38 -7.36
N ASP A 28 -9.71 -10.87 -7.57
CA ASP A 28 -8.55 -10.01 -7.71
C ASP A 28 -8.45 -9.49 -9.15
N TYR A 29 -8.29 -8.17 -9.29
CA TYR A 29 -8.01 -7.50 -10.55
C TYR A 29 -6.58 -6.99 -10.53
N LEU A 30 -5.79 -7.35 -11.54
CA LEU A 30 -4.41 -6.88 -11.68
C LEU A 30 -4.42 -5.44 -12.22
N ILE A 31 -3.58 -4.57 -11.67
CA ILE A 31 -3.53 -3.16 -12.11
C ILE A 31 -2.16 -2.73 -12.63
N ALA A 32 -1.10 -3.44 -12.24
CA ALA A 32 0.28 -3.17 -12.63
C ALA A 32 1.18 -4.37 -12.30
N THR A 33 2.42 -4.32 -12.78
CA THR A 33 3.53 -5.11 -12.26
C THR A 33 4.52 -4.21 -11.51
N LEU A 34 5.38 -4.79 -10.67
CA LEU A 34 6.51 -4.05 -10.12
C LEU A 34 7.59 -3.83 -11.16
N THR A 35 8.29 -2.70 -11.08
CA THR A 35 9.54 -2.50 -11.84
C THR A 35 10.64 -3.43 -11.30
N PRO A 36 11.68 -3.73 -12.10
CA PRO A 36 12.82 -4.52 -11.62
C PRO A 36 13.47 -3.91 -10.36
N ASP A 37 13.68 -2.60 -10.34
CA ASP A 37 14.27 -1.91 -9.18
C ASP A 37 13.35 -2.00 -7.94
N ALA A 38 12.03 -1.90 -8.14
CA ALA A 38 11.06 -2.08 -7.05
C ALA A 38 11.09 -3.51 -6.47
N MET A 39 11.28 -4.52 -7.33
CA MET A 39 11.47 -5.90 -6.88
C MET A 39 12.72 -6.04 -6.01
N GLU A 40 13.82 -5.37 -6.37
CA GLU A 40 15.06 -5.38 -5.56
C GLU A 40 14.85 -4.69 -4.21
N VAL A 41 14.20 -3.52 -4.18
CA VAL A 41 13.86 -2.85 -2.92
C VAL A 41 13.06 -3.76 -2.02
N LEU A 42 11.99 -4.39 -2.52
CA LEU A 42 11.22 -5.31 -1.70
C LEU A 42 12.06 -6.49 -1.22
N LYS A 43 12.90 -7.10 -2.07
CA LYS A 43 13.80 -8.18 -1.62
C LYS A 43 14.72 -7.76 -0.48
N ASN A 44 15.17 -6.50 -0.48
CA ASN A 44 16.08 -5.98 0.53
C ASN A 44 15.38 -5.67 1.87
N ILE A 45 14.13 -5.21 1.83
CA ILE A 45 13.39 -4.84 3.06
C ILE A 45 12.47 -5.94 3.59
N SER A 46 12.22 -7.01 2.80
CA SER A 46 11.26 -8.07 3.17
C SER A 46 11.92 -9.27 3.83
N ALA A 47 11.14 -9.97 4.67
CA ALA A 47 11.47 -11.29 5.20
C ALA A 47 11.12 -12.42 4.22
N ILE A 48 10.22 -12.20 3.25
CA ILE A 48 9.92 -13.17 2.20
C ILE A 48 10.82 -13.02 0.98
N GLN A 49 11.17 -14.18 0.39
CA GLN A 49 11.73 -14.25 -0.94
C GLN A 49 10.60 -14.48 -1.96
N PHE A 50 10.52 -13.59 -2.94
CA PHE A 50 9.66 -13.75 -4.11
C PHE A 50 10.13 -14.94 -4.95
N ARG A 51 9.20 -15.82 -5.34
CA ARG A 51 9.48 -17.02 -6.14
C ARG A 51 9.75 -16.74 -7.62
N TYR A 52 9.17 -15.66 -8.15
CA TYR A 52 9.24 -15.31 -9.56
C TYR A 52 10.00 -14.00 -9.80
N GLU A 53 10.30 -13.71 -11.05
CA GLU A 53 11.01 -12.48 -11.45
C GLU A 53 10.08 -11.25 -11.47
N ILE A 54 8.80 -11.46 -11.72
CA ILE A 54 7.79 -10.39 -11.82
C ILE A 54 6.82 -10.54 -10.66
N ALA A 55 6.49 -9.42 -9.99
CA ALA A 55 5.37 -9.36 -9.08
C ALA A 55 4.23 -8.49 -9.60
N TYR A 56 3.01 -8.92 -9.31
CA TYR A 56 1.77 -8.29 -9.75
C TYR A 56 1.13 -7.54 -8.60
N VAL A 57 0.63 -6.34 -8.89
CA VAL A 57 -0.17 -5.56 -7.96
C VAL A 57 -1.64 -5.75 -8.30
N ALA A 58 -2.44 -6.12 -7.30
CA ALA A 58 -3.83 -6.47 -7.48
C ALA A 58 -4.73 -5.81 -6.44
N ILE A 59 -5.97 -5.54 -6.85
CA ILE A 59 -7.03 -4.98 -6.01
C ILE A 59 -8.23 -5.91 -6.04
N ASN A 60 -8.80 -6.16 -4.86
CA ASN A 60 -10.02 -6.93 -4.70
C ASN A 60 -11.15 -5.99 -4.23
N PRO A 61 -12.35 -5.99 -4.86
CA PRO A 61 -13.47 -5.18 -4.42
C PRO A 61 -13.89 -5.42 -2.96
N SER A 62 -13.61 -6.59 -2.39
CA SER A 62 -13.87 -6.87 -0.97
C SER A 62 -13.03 -5.99 -0.04
N GLU A 63 -11.80 -5.67 -0.44
CA GLU A 63 -10.89 -4.82 0.34
C GLU A 63 -11.25 -3.34 0.13
N LEU A 64 -11.69 -2.96 -1.07
CA LEU A 64 -12.33 -1.67 -1.31
C LEU A 64 -13.61 -1.50 -0.48
N LYS A 65 -14.39 -2.57 -0.28
CA LYS A 65 -15.54 -2.56 0.62
C LYS A 65 -15.13 -2.34 2.07
N HIS A 66 -14.06 -3.00 2.52
CA HIS A 66 -13.53 -2.77 3.86
C HIS A 66 -13.15 -1.29 4.07
N ILE A 67 -12.49 -0.67 3.09
CA ILE A 67 -12.16 0.76 3.11
C ILE A 67 -13.43 1.61 3.16
N PHE A 68 -14.40 1.34 2.29
CA PHE A 68 -15.68 2.06 2.26
C PHE A 68 -16.44 1.98 3.59
N ASP A 69 -16.53 0.79 4.19
CA ASP A 69 -17.31 0.53 5.41
C ASP A 69 -16.66 1.08 6.70
N ARG A 70 -15.39 1.49 6.65
CA ARG A 70 -14.61 1.78 7.87
C ARG A 70 -13.81 3.07 7.85
N HIS A 71 -13.48 3.59 6.67
CA HIS A 71 -12.52 4.68 6.52
C HIS A 71 -12.97 5.78 5.55
N TYR A 72 -14.17 5.70 4.98
CA TYR A 72 -14.64 6.61 3.93
C TYR A 72 -15.78 7.49 4.42
N LEU A 73 -15.62 8.81 4.28
CA LEU A 73 -16.60 9.83 4.68
C LEU A 73 -17.28 9.52 6.03
N GLU A 74 -18.60 9.50 6.08
CA GLU A 74 -19.40 9.24 7.27
C GLU A 74 -19.22 7.83 7.87
N ASN A 75 -18.61 6.90 7.14
CA ASN A 75 -18.35 5.53 7.62
C ASN A 75 -17.06 5.39 8.42
N GLU A 76 -16.31 6.47 8.66
CA GLU A 76 -15.06 6.42 9.42
C GLU A 76 -15.27 5.92 10.86
N LYS A 77 -14.58 4.83 11.22
CA LYS A 77 -14.67 4.18 12.53
C LYS A 77 -13.43 4.41 13.39
N ALA A 78 -12.32 4.83 12.80
CA ALA A 78 -11.05 5.12 13.45
C ALA A 78 -10.82 6.64 13.55
N THR A 79 -11.82 7.38 14.01
CA THR A 79 -11.81 8.86 14.09
C THR A 79 -10.67 9.47 14.91
N HIS A 80 -10.03 8.68 15.78
CA HIS A 80 -8.85 9.08 16.54
C HIS A 80 -7.53 8.93 15.76
N GLN A 81 -7.54 8.24 14.62
CA GLN A 81 -6.36 7.99 13.81
C GLN A 81 -6.17 9.08 12.76
N GLY A 82 -7.25 9.59 12.16
CA GLY A 82 -7.17 10.67 11.18
C GLY A 82 -8.53 11.07 10.61
N ASN A 83 -8.49 11.91 9.57
CA ASN A 83 -9.68 12.32 8.84
C ASN A 83 -10.17 11.20 7.91
N PRO A 84 -11.48 11.08 7.67
CA PRO A 84 -12.02 10.14 6.70
C PRO A 84 -11.37 10.30 5.32
N LEU A 85 -11.27 9.20 4.58
CA LEU A 85 -10.94 9.19 3.16
C LEU A 85 -12.10 9.75 2.34
N THR A 86 -11.75 10.39 1.24
CA THR A 86 -12.67 10.89 0.22
C THR A 86 -12.34 10.25 -1.14
N ASP A 87 -13.12 10.58 -2.18
CA ASP A 87 -12.83 10.11 -3.55
C ASP A 87 -11.42 10.54 -4.02
N VAL A 88 -10.87 11.65 -3.50
CA VAL A 88 -9.51 12.10 -3.80
C VAL A 88 -8.48 11.08 -3.34
N GLU A 89 -8.60 10.58 -2.10
CA GLU A 89 -7.68 9.57 -1.59
C GLU A 89 -7.85 8.23 -2.30
N ILE A 90 -9.10 7.80 -2.58
CA ILE A 90 -9.34 6.54 -3.31
C ILE A 90 -8.69 6.57 -4.70
N GLU A 91 -8.82 7.67 -5.43
CA GLU A 91 -8.18 7.82 -6.74
C GLU A 91 -6.65 7.82 -6.63
N ALA A 92 -6.10 8.36 -5.54
CA ALA A 92 -4.67 8.45 -5.28
C ALA A 92 -4.01 7.11 -4.96
N ILE A 93 -4.74 6.00 -4.76
CA ILE A 93 -4.15 4.67 -4.49
C ILE A 93 -3.06 4.33 -5.51
N VAL A 94 -3.31 4.53 -6.81
CA VAL A 94 -2.33 4.24 -7.86
C VAL A 94 -1.09 5.12 -7.74
N ASP A 95 -1.29 6.41 -7.45
CA ASP A 95 -0.20 7.37 -7.30
C ASP A 95 0.67 7.05 -6.10
N ILE A 96 0.06 6.68 -4.97
CA ILE A 96 0.74 6.32 -3.73
C ILE A 96 1.51 5.02 -3.90
N LEU A 97 0.94 4.01 -4.56
CA LEU A 97 1.65 2.75 -4.81
C LEU A 97 2.81 2.92 -5.80
N ASP A 98 2.70 3.84 -6.77
CA ASP A 98 3.74 4.12 -7.77
C ASP A 98 4.88 5.00 -7.22
N LYS A 99 4.54 6.01 -6.41
CA LYS A 99 5.47 7.02 -5.89
C LYS A 99 5.15 7.38 -4.42
N PRO A 100 5.30 6.42 -3.49
CA PRO A 100 5.17 6.73 -2.08
C PRO A 100 6.34 7.62 -1.63
N ASP A 101 6.19 8.27 -0.48
CA ASP A 101 7.30 8.96 0.18
C ASP A 101 8.16 7.96 0.97
N LYS A 102 7.52 6.97 1.59
CA LYS A 102 8.18 5.87 2.29
C LYS A 102 7.47 4.55 2.04
N LEU A 103 8.26 3.48 2.01
CA LEU A 103 7.80 2.10 1.97
C LEU A 103 8.37 1.37 3.18
N ILE A 104 7.52 0.65 3.90
CA ILE A 104 7.90 -0.05 5.13
C ILE A 104 7.49 -1.50 4.98
N SER A 105 8.42 -2.42 5.22
CA SER A 105 8.06 -3.80 5.53
C SER A 105 7.78 -3.97 7.02
N LEU A 106 6.61 -4.50 7.33
CA LEU A 106 6.27 -4.89 8.68
C LEU A 106 6.68 -6.33 9.02
N GLY A 107 7.14 -7.09 8.02
CA GLY A 107 7.54 -8.49 8.16
C GLY A 107 6.42 -9.49 7.82
N TYR A 108 6.78 -10.77 7.91
CA TYR A 108 5.87 -11.87 7.58
C TYR A 108 4.90 -12.19 8.71
N VAL A 109 3.59 -12.10 8.42
CA VAL A 109 2.53 -12.45 9.35
C VAL A 109 1.99 -13.84 9.05
N LYS A 110 2.29 -14.81 9.93
CA LYS A 110 1.92 -16.23 9.74
C LYS A 110 0.42 -16.44 9.52
N LYS A 111 -0.43 -15.68 10.23
CA LYS A 111 -1.90 -15.73 10.08
C LYS A 111 -2.36 -15.39 8.66
N HIS A 112 -1.73 -14.41 8.02
CA HIS A 112 -2.07 -13.96 6.67
C HIS A 112 -1.27 -14.68 5.58
N GLN A 113 -0.27 -15.48 5.98
CA GLN A 113 0.71 -16.11 5.11
C GLN A 113 1.35 -15.13 4.10
N ALA A 114 1.52 -13.88 4.53
CA ALA A 114 1.97 -12.77 3.69
C ALA A 114 2.92 -11.87 4.49
N GLU A 115 3.81 -11.20 3.77
CA GLU A 115 4.48 -9.99 4.24
C GLU A 115 3.49 -8.84 4.19
N THR A 116 3.52 -7.95 5.19
CA THR A 116 2.73 -6.71 5.15
C THR A 116 3.64 -5.54 4.82
N TYR A 117 3.23 -4.72 3.85
CA TYR A 117 3.90 -3.48 3.47
C TYR A 117 3.00 -2.29 3.71
N LEU A 118 3.59 -1.17 4.13
CA LEU A 118 2.93 0.13 4.20
C LEU A 118 3.56 1.07 3.17
N PHE A 119 2.72 1.62 2.31
CA PHE A 119 3.08 2.69 1.38
C PHE A 119 2.53 3.99 1.96
N LEU A 120 3.43 4.91 2.31
CA LEU A 120 3.10 6.16 2.99
C LEU A 120 3.21 7.32 2.01
N LYS A 121 2.22 8.21 2.03
CA LYS A 121 2.25 9.48 1.31
C LYS A 121 1.83 10.61 2.23
N LYS A 122 2.68 11.61 2.41
CA LYS A 122 2.37 12.79 3.20
C LYS A 122 1.56 13.78 2.37
N LYS A 123 0.48 14.30 2.97
CA LYS A 123 -0.37 15.35 2.41
C LYS A 123 0.16 16.72 2.82
N GLU A 124 -0.31 17.75 2.12
CA GLU A 124 0.03 19.15 2.40
C GLU A 124 -0.41 19.59 3.81
N ASP A 125 -1.50 19.01 4.33
CA ASP A 125 -2.01 19.26 5.68
C ASP A 125 -1.26 18.49 6.79
N ASN A 126 -0.09 17.91 6.46
CA ASN A 126 0.74 17.06 7.32
C ASN A 126 0.12 15.73 7.77
N THR A 127 -1.06 15.36 7.28
CA THR A 127 -1.58 14.00 7.46
C THR A 127 -0.86 13.03 6.53
N THR A 128 -0.77 11.77 6.93
CA THR A 128 -0.18 10.70 6.12
C THR A 128 -1.27 9.76 5.65
N VAL A 129 -1.37 9.56 4.35
CA VAL A 129 -2.15 8.49 3.75
C VAL A 129 -1.33 7.21 3.79
N ILE A 130 -1.91 6.15 4.32
CA ILE A 130 -1.27 4.84 4.46
C ILE A 130 -2.05 3.85 3.59
N VAL A 131 -1.35 3.17 2.69
CA VAL A 131 -1.90 2.06 1.90
C VAL A 131 -1.21 0.78 2.35
N GLU A 132 -1.99 -0.15 2.91
CA GLU A 132 -1.50 -1.44 3.38
C GLU A 132 -1.62 -2.49 2.27
N ILE A 133 -0.52 -3.19 2.02
CA ILE A 133 -0.39 -4.18 0.94
C ILE A 133 0.13 -5.49 1.49
N PHE A 134 -0.52 -6.60 1.16
CA PHE A 134 -0.03 -7.94 1.46
C PHE A 134 0.79 -8.50 0.29
N GLY A 135 2.07 -8.78 0.54
CA GLY A 135 2.97 -9.52 -0.33
C GLY A 135 2.92 -11.00 -0.06
N SER A 136 2.51 -11.79 -1.05
CA SER A 136 2.59 -13.25 -0.97
C SER A 136 3.85 -13.79 -1.66
N LYS A 137 4.31 -14.96 -1.22
CA LYS A 137 5.44 -15.69 -1.83
C LYS A 137 5.23 -16.02 -3.32
N ASN A 138 3.99 -15.99 -3.79
CA ASN A 138 3.63 -16.20 -5.20
C ASN A 138 3.69 -14.90 -6.02
N ASN A 139 4.46 -13.91 -5.58
CA ASN A 139 4.69 -12.65 -6.30
C ASN A 139 3.42 -11.85 -6.59
N LYS A 140 2.51 -11.84 -5.62
CA LYS A 140 1.30 -11.02 -5.68
C LYS A 140 1.23 -10.10 -4.49
N LEU A 141 1.17 -8.80 -4.78
CA LEU A 141 0.92 -7.71 -3.86
C LEU A 141 -0.58 -7.37 -3.95
N ARG A 142 -1.28 -7.41 -2.81
CA ARG A 142 -2.72 -7.18 -2.74
C ARG A 142 -3.05 -6.05 -1.79
N LEU A 143 -3.88 -5.10 -2.24
CA LEU A 143 -4.46 -4.09 -1.35
C LEU A 143 -5.18 -4.77 -0.20
N LYS A 144 -4.88 -4.36 1.03
CA LYS A 144 -5.55 -4.86 2.24
C LYS A 144 -6.46 -3.81 2.87
N THR A 145 -5.97 -2.57 2.97
CA THR A 145 -6.75 -1.44 3.45
C THR A 145 -6.04 -0.14 3.09
N MET A 146 -6.69 0.98 3.38
CA MET A 146 -6.18 2.33 3.26
C MET A 146 -6.82 3.18 4.35
N TYR A 147 -6.06 4.09 4.95
CA TYR A 147 -6.55 5.02 5.97
C TYR A 147 -5.62 6.25 6.05
N ASN A 148 -6.15 7.33 6.60
CA ASN A 148 -5.34 8.50 6.96
C ASN A 148 -4.87 8.39 8.41
N SER A 149 -3.70 8.98 8.68
CA SER A 149 -3.17 9.15 10.02
C SER A 149 -2.73 10.60 10.25
N ILE A 150 -3.11 11.19 11.39
CA ILE A 150 -2.59 12.47 11.88
C ILE A 150 -1.33 12.28 12.74
N LYS A 151 -0.97 11.04 13.06
CA LYS A 151 0.20 10.74 13.87
C LYS A 151 1.48 11.03 13.08
N PRO A 152 2.56 11.47 13.74
CA PRO A 152 3.88 11.56 13.12
C PRO A 152 4.30 10.20 12.52
N GLU A 153 5.06 10.23 11.43
CA GLU A 153 5.53 9.02 10.74
C GLU A 153 6.23 8.05 11.70
N ASP A 154 7.18 8.52 12.51
CA ASP A 154 7.90 7.65 13.46
C ASP A 154 6.94 6.93 14.41
N LYS A 155 5.84 7.59 14.78
CA LYS A 155 4.82 7.02 15.66
C LYS A 155 3.93 5.99 14.94
N ILE A 156 3.62 6.23 13.66
CA ILE A 156 2.95 5.25 12.80
C ILE A 156 3.80 3.97 12.73
N ILE A 157 5.09 4.12 12.42
CA ILE A 157 6.00 2.98 12.27
C ILE A 157 6.13 2.21 13.59
N GLU A 158 6.29 2.94 14.71
CA GLU A 158 6.37 2.35 16.05
C GLU A 158 5.11 1.55 16.41
N ASP A 159 3.91 2.13 16.22
CA ASP A 159 2.65 1.50 16.59
C ASP A 159 2.39 0.23 15.75
N GLU A 160 2.66 0.28 14.44
CA GLU A 160 2.47 -0.86 13.52
C GLU A 160 3.45 -2.00 13.80
N LEU A 161 4.70 -1.70 14.12
CA LEU A 161 5.66 -2.73 14.50
C LEU A 161 5.43 -3.29 15.89
N LYS A 162 4.98 -2.49 16.86
CA LYS A 162 4.59 -2.98 18.19
C LYS A 162 3.44 -3.98 18.10
N SER A 163 2.45 -3.69 17.25
CA SER A 163 1.32 -4.58 16.95
C SER A 163 1.78 -5.97 16.46
N LEU A 164 2.95 -6.04 15.80
CA LEU A 164 3.44 -7.26 15.18
C LEU A 164 4.53 -8.00 15.96
N LEU A 165 5.40 -7.27 16.65
CA LEU A 165 6.61 -7.83 17.25
C LEU A 165 6.44 -8.24 18.72
N ASN A 166 5.39 -7.80 19.42
CA ASN A 166 5.17 -8.09 20.86
C ASN A 166 6.44 -7.93 21.74
N THR A 167 7.43 -7.11 21.34
CA THR A 167 8.74 -7.02 22.01
C THR A 167 9.32 -5.60 21.89
N SER A 168 9.99 -5.14 22.96
CA SER A 168 10.40 -3.75 23.17
C SER A 168 11.87 -3.42 22.84
N ASP A 169 12.77 -4.42 22.74
CA ASP A 169 14.19 -4.11 23.02
C ASP A 169 15.15 -4.10 21.81
N ASN A 170 14.75 -4.55 20.61
CA ASN A 170 15.60 -4.56 19.39
C ASN A 170 14.99 -3.82 18.18
N ALA A 171 13.93 -3.02 18.40
CA ALA A 171 13.10 -2.49 17.32
C ALA A 171 13.85 -1.53 16.39
N SER A 172 14.70 -0.63 16.90
CA SER A 172 15.29 0.48 16.14
C SER A 172 16.30 0.07 15.05
N GLY A 173 17.06 -1.01 15.25
CA GLY A 173 17.99 -1.53 14.22
C GLY A 173 17.27 -2.32 13.13
N LEU A 174 16.26 -3.11 13.52
CA LEU A 174 15.37 -3.82 12.60
C LEU A 174 14.51 -2.87 11.77
N LEU A 175 14.12 -1.74 12.38
CA LEU A 175 13.40 -0.63 11.76
C LEU A 175 14.14 -0.07 10.54
N ALA A 176 15.42 0.29 10.69
CA ALA A 176 16.21 0.88 9.60
C ALA A 176 16.40 -0.07 8.40
N GLN A 177 16.40 -1.39 8.64
CA GLN A 177 16.53 -2.40 7.56
C GLN A 177 15.23 -2.65 6.79
N ARG A 178 14.09 -2.24 7.35
CA ARG A 178 12.76 -2.52 6.79
C ARG A 178 12.10 -1.29 6.17
N VAL A 179 12.73 -0.13 6.25
CA VAL A 179 12.23 1.13 5.70
C VAL A 179 13.04 1.49 4.47
N TYR A 180 12.34 1.77 3.38
CA TYR A 180 12.89 2.43 2.20
C TYR A 180 12.28 3.82 2.09
N ASP A 181 13.12 4.84 2.22
CA ASP A 181 12.71 6.24 2.11
C ASP A 181 13.05 6.76 0.71
N PHE A 182 12.01 7.04 -0.08
CA PHE A 182 12.13 7.51 -1.48
C PHE A 182 12.73 8.92 -1.58
N ASN A 183 12.66 9.69 -0.48
CA ASN A 183 13.18 11.03 -0.40
C ASN A 183 14.64 11.06 0.07
N SER A 184 15.11 10.02 0.77
CA SER A 184 16.48 9.94 1.29
C SER A 184 17.49 9.21 0.37
N SER A 185 18.65 9.84 0.23
CA SER A 185 19.96 9.32 -0.23
C SER A 185 20.33 9.29 -1.73
N SER A 186 21.65 9.20 -1.89
CA SER A 186 22.55 9.63 -2.97
C SER A 186 22.82 8.57 -4.06
N GLY A 187 21.95 7.57 -4.21
CA GLY A 187 21.99 6.57 -5.27
C GLY A 187 20.96 6.83 -6.38
N THR A 188 20.82 5.91 -7.34
CA THR A 188 19.77 5.96 -8.35
C THR A 188 18.41 5.87 -7.66
N LYS A 189 17.74 7.01 -7.51
CA LYS A 189 16.39 7.06 -6.93
C LYS A 189 15.43 6.31 -7.85
N ILE A 190 14.73 5.31 -7.31
CA ILE A 190 13.65 4.65 -8.05
C ILE A 190 12.59 5.70 -8.35
N GLN A 191 12.39 5.98 -9.63
CA GLN A 191 11.42 6.99 -10.04
C GLN A 191 10.00 6.43 -10.02
N HIS A 192 9.83 5.14 -10.27
CA HIS A 192 8.53 4.50 -10.38
C HIS A 192 8.57 3.10 -9.80
N PHE A 193 7.65 2.80 -8.90
CA PHE A 193 7.50 1.49 -8.31
C PHE A 193 6.70 0.54 -9.21
N LEU A 194 5.78 1.10 -10.00
CA LEU A 194 4.85 0.35 -10.83
C LEU A 194 5.15 0.50 -12.32
N ASP A 195 5.06 -0.63 -13.03
CA ASP A 195 5.03 -0.70 -14.47
C ASP A 195 3.59 -0.98 -14.94
N PHE A 196 3.02 -0.02 -15.66
CA PHE A 196 1.66 -0.07 -16.21
C PHE A 196 1.60 -0.55 -17.67
N THR A 197 2.74 -0.88 -18.30
CA THR A 197 2.82 -1.21 -19.74
C THR A 197 1.97 -2.42 -20.13
N LYS A 198 1.65 -3.29 -19.18
CA LYS A 198 0.80 -4.46 -19.38
C LYS A 198 -0.53 -4.24 -18.68
N TYR A 199 -1.48 -3.62 -19.39
CA TYR A 199 -2.83 -3.46 -18.87
C TYR A 199 -3.50 -4.84 -18.80
N PHE A 200 -3.91 -5.25 -17.60
CA PHE A 200 -4.61 -6.52 -17.39
C PHE A 200 -6.01 -6.22 -16.84
N SER A 201 -7.05 -6.69 -17.52
CA SER A 201 -8.45 -6.57 -17.11
C SER A 201 -8.93 -7.76 -16.30
#